data_AF-A0A0M4CS04-F1
#
_entry.id   AF-A0A0M4CS04-F1
#
_cell.length_a   1.000
_cell.length_b   1.000
_cell.length_c   1.000
_cell.angle_alpha   90.00
_cell.angle_beta   90.00
_cell.angle_gamma   90.00
#
_symmetry.space_group_name_H-M   'P 1'
#
loop_
_entity.id
_entity.type
_entity.pdbx_description
1 polymer ?
#
loop_
_entity_poly.entity_id
_entity_poly.type
_entity_poly.pdbx_seq_one_letter_code
_entity_poly.pdbx_strand_id
1 'polypeptide(L)'
;MIRFLSLLALPLGLAACTAIPPQSPGARPEAYMALGTEPGWTLEITPGLLNYTGDYGDTRILEPNPGARPSFNGERYAGKRLAVDITHVECSDGMSDRRYRDTVTVTADAKTVKGCGGGILAPETLAGTNWSFVSIGGVSVAGDRVATLAFEETKLSGSAGCNRFSGSYTSDGTTLRAGPLMATKMACPGAAMTQESSFLALLAGPVRLEFPSDGTLILTGTDGQSAVLKRAI
;
A
#
# COMPACT_ATOMS: atom_id res chain seq x y z
N MET A 1 -46.01 23.00 59.92
CA MET A 1 -45.84 21.72 59.20
C MET A 1 -44.74 21.91 58.16
N ILE A 2 -43.49 21.60 58.52
CA ILE A 2 -42.31 21.79 57.67
C ILE A 2 -42.14 20.50 56.85
N ARG A 3 -42.29 20.59 55.53
CA ARG A 3 -42.09 19.48 54.59
C ARG A 3 -40.65 19.51 54.07
N PHE A 4 -39.90 18.45 54.35
CA PHE A 4 -38.60 18.15 53.75
C PHE A 4 -38.80 17.80 52.26
N LEU A 5 -38.09 18.49 51.37
CA LEU A 5 -37.97 18.11 49.96
C LEU A 5 -36.66 17.33 49.77
N SER A 6 -36.77 16.09 49.29
CA SER A 6 -35.66 15.20 48.98
C SER A 6 -34.80 15.74 47.83
N LEU A 7 -33.48 15.80 48.03
CA LEU A 7 -32.50 15.98 46.98
C LEU A 7 -32.39 14.70 46.14
N LEU A 8 -32.81 14.76 44.86
CA LEU A 8 -32.44 13.77 43.86
C LEU A 8 -31.05 14.08 43.31
N ALA A 9 -30.08 13.21 43.58
CA ALA A 9 -28.77 13.22 42.95
C ALA A 9 -28.86 12.52 41.58
N LEU A 10 -28.63 13.27 40.49
CA LEU A 10 -28.44 12.72 39.15
C LEU A 10 -27.01 12.14 39.03
N PRO A 11 -26.82 10.91 38.54
CA PRO A 11 -25.48 10.42 38.22
C PRO A 11 -24.99 11.02 36.90
N LEU A 12 -23.81 11.64 36.92
CA LEU A 12 -23.06 12.00 35.71
C LEU A 12 -22.61 10.72 34.99
N GLY A 13 -23.17 10.47 33.81
CA GLY A 13 -22.64 9.47 32.88
C GLY A 13 -21.38 10.00 32.20
N LEU A 14 -20.21 9.47 32.59
CA LEU A 14 -18.95 9.67 31.85
C LEU A 14 -19.02 8.88 30.54
N ALA A 15 -19.24 9.59 29.42
CA ALA A 15 -19.00 9.06 28.09
C ALA A 15 -17.49 8.94 27.88
N ALA A 16 -16.95 7.73 28.07
CA ALA A 16 -15.59 7.42 27.67
C ALA A 16 -15.52 7.37 26.13
N CYS A 17 -14.97 8.41 25.52
CA CYS A 17 -14.48 8.35 24.15
C CYS A 17 -13.37 7.28 24.12
N THR A 18 -13.65 6.10 23.57
CA THR A 18 -12.62 5.13 23.26
C THR A 18 -11.75 5.73 22.15
N ALA A 19 -10.58 6.25 22.52
CA ALA A 19 -9.56 6.59 21.55
C ALA A 19 -9.14 5.31 20.83
N ILE A 20 -9.35 5.27 19.52
CA ILE A 20 -8.85 4.19 18.66
C ILE A 20 -7.32 4.22 18.77
N PRO A 21 -6.66 3.13 19.20
CA PRO A 21 -5.21 3.12 19.29
C PRO A 21 -4.58 3.32 17.91
N PRO A 22 -3.41 4.00 17.81
CA PRO A 22 -2.69 4.11 16.55
C PRO A 22 -2.35 2.71 16.04
N GLN A 23 -2.64 2.43 14.76
CA GLN A 23 -2.35 1.14 14.14
C GLN A 23 -0.85 0.83 14.20
N SER A 24 -0.50 -0.38 14.63
CA SER A 24 0.88 -0.85 14.67
C SER A 24 1.47 -0.98 13.26
N PRO A 25 2.76 -0.63 13.05
CA PRO A 25 3.44 -0.92 11.80
C PRO A 25 3.34 -2.42 11.45
N GLY A 26 2.83 -2.75 10.26
CA GLY A 26 2.66 -4.13 9.79
C GLY A 26 1.27 -4.75 9.98
N ALA A 27 0.25 -3.97 10.34
CA ALA A 27 -1.13 -4.46 10.32
C ALA A 27 -1.52 -4.90 8.90
N ARG A 28 -1.99 -6.14 8.74
CA ARG A 28 -2.64 -6.60 7.50
C ARG A 28 -3.79 -5.65 7.21
N PRO A 29 -4.07 -5.31 5.94
CA PRO A 29 -5.21 -4.47 5.66
C PRO A 29 -6.46 -5.15 6.23
N GLU A 30 -7.21 -4.42 7.06
CA GLU A 30 -8.49 -4.86 7.64
C GLU A 30 -9.53 -5.21 6.57
N ALA A 31 -9.24 -4.85 5.31
CA ALA A 31 -10.04 -5.09 4.14
C ALA A 31 -9.25 -5.84 3.04
N TYR A 32 -9.93 -6.76 2.36
CA TYR A 32 -9.45 -7.34 1.10
C TYR A 32 -9.87 -6.43 -0.06
N MET A 33 -8.93 -6.20 -0.98
CA MET A 33 -9.11 -5.30 -2.11
C MET A 33 -9.01 -6.07 -3.42
N ALA A 34 -9.87 -5.75 -4.39
CA ALA A 34 -9.76 -6.22 -5.76
C ALA A 34 -10.17 -5.14 -6.75
N LEU A 35 -9.69 -5.27 -7.98
CA LEU A 35 -9.95 -4.34 -9.07
C LEU A 35 -9.90 -5.02 -10.43
N GLY A 36 -10.56 -4.42 -11.41
CA GLY A 36 -10.41 -4.77 -12.82
C GLY A 36 -10.46 -3.53 -13.70
N THR A 37 -9.92 -3.67 -14.92
CA THR A 37 -9.61 -2.55 -15.81
C THR A 37 -10.63 -2.37 -16.94
N GLU A 38 -11.31 -3.44 -17.37
CA GLU A 38 -12.25 -3.38 -18.51
C GLU A 38 -13.49 -4.29 -18.32
N PRO A 39 -14.69 -3.72 -18.07
CA PRO A 39 -14.90 -2.35 -17.63
C PRO A 39 -14.21 -2.10 -16.28
N GLY A 40 -13.93 -0.85 -15.95
CA GLY A 40 -13.30 -0.48 -14.68
C GLY A 40 -14.19 -0.82 -13.48
N TRP A 41 -13.65 -1.51 -12.49
CA TRP A 41 -14.36 -1.84 -11.25
C TRP A 41 -13.41 -1.97 -10.05
N THR A 42 -13.94 -1.78 -8.84
CA THR A 42 -13.27 -1.98 -7.55
C THR A 42 -14.17 -2.73 -6.58
N LEU A 43 -13.56 -3.54 -5.72
CA LEU A 43 -14.23 -4.28 -4.66
C LEU A 43 -13.44 -4.14 -3.37
N GLU A 44 -14.15 -3.82 -2.29
CA GLU A 44 -13.67 -3.92 -0.92
C GLU A 44 -14.49 -4.94 -0.15
N ILE A 45 -13.80 -5.85 0.54
CA ILE A 45 -14.40 -6.81 1.46
C ILE A 45 -13.84 -6.51 2.85
N THR A 46 -14.67 -6.01 3.73
CA THR A 46 -14.33 -5.82 5.15
C THR A 46 -15.05 -6.89 5.99
N PRO A 47 -14.80 -7.00 7.30
CA PRO A 47 -15.56 -7.92 8.14
C PRO A 47 -17.08 -7.66 8.14
N GLY A 48 -17.52 -6.42 7.87
CA GLY A 48 -18.93 -6.04 7.93
C GLY A 48 -19.65 -5.98 6.58
N LEU A 49 -18.94 -5.71 5.48
CA LEU A 49 -19.57 -5.39 4.21
C LEU A 49 -18.76 -5.82 2.98
N LEU A 50 -19.48 -6.03 1.88
CA LEU A 50 -18.97 -6.03 0.51
C LEU A 50 -19.33 -4.68 -0.13
N ASN A 51 -18.34 -3.93 -0.60
CA ASN A 51 -18.51 -2.64 -1.28
C ASN A 51 -17.95 -2.74 -2.70
N TYR A 52 -18.85 -2.88 -3.67
CA TYR A 52 -18.52 -3.00 -5.09
C TYR A 52 -18.91 -1.72 -5.84
N THR A 53 -17.98 -1.23 -6.65
CA THR A 53 -18.21 -0.16 -7.63
C THR A 53 -17.78 -0.69 -8.99
N GLY A 54 -18.71 -0.82 -9.92
CA GLY A 54 -18.48 -1.36 -11.26
C GLY A 54 -18.91 -0.40 -12.36
N ASP A 55 -18.68 -0.80 -13.61
CA ASP A 55 -19.05 -0.04 -14.81
C ASP A 55 -18.53 1.43 -14.73
N TYR A 56 -17.26 1.62 -14.39
CA TYR A 56 -16.64 2.95 -14.22
C TYR A 56 -17.35 3.87 -13.20
N GLY A 57 -18.09 3.30 -12.25
CA GLY A 57 -18.75 4.04 -11.18
C GLY A 57 -20.28 4.08 -11.27
N ASP A 58 -20.84 3.63 -12.39
CA ASP A 58 -22.28 3.63 -12.65
C ASP A 58 -23.03 2.60 -11.80
N THR A 59 -22.39 1.47 -11.53
CA THR A 59 -22.96 0.42 -10.67
C THR A 59 -22.33 0.49 -9.28
N ARG A 60 -23.15 0.65 -8.24
CA ARG A 60 -22.71 0.61 -6.83
C ARG A 60 -23.55 -0.37 -6.04
N ILE A 61 -22.89 -1.32 -5.41
CA ILE A 61 -23.54 -2.35 -4.59
C ILE A 61 -22.83 -2.38 -3.23
N LEU A 62 -23.60 -2.14 -2.17
CA LEU A 62 -23.17 -2.27 -0.80
C LEU A 62 -24.06 -3.30 -0.10
N GLU A 63 -23.48 -4.39 0.36
CA GLU A 63 -24.21 -5.46 1.05
C GLU A 63 -23.48 -5.89 2.32
N PRO A 64 -24.19 -6.40 3.35
CA PRO A 64 -23.56 -7.07 4.48
C PRO A 64 -22.65 -8.20 4.01
N ASN A 65 -21.49 -8.37 4.64
CA ASN A 65 -20.60 -9.48 4.30
C ASN A 65 -21.28 -10.82 4.66
N PRO A 66 -21.56 -11.70 3.66
CA PRO A 66 -22.25 -12.98 3.91
C PRO A 66 -21.35 -14.03 4.57
N GLY A 67 -20.07 -13.73 4.78
CA GLY A 67 -19.03 -14.66 5.20
C GLY A 67 -18.44 -15.42 4.01
N ALA A 68 -17.14 -15.69 4.10
CA ALA A 68 -16.41 -16.48 3.11
C ALA A 68 -16.79 -17.96 3.23
N ARG A 69 -17.06 -18.61 2.09
CA ARG A 69 -17.19 -20.07 2.00
C ARG A 69 -15.99 -20.64 1.24
N PRO A 70 -15.31 -21.68 1.74
CA PRO A 70 -14.21 -22.30 1.00
C PRO A 70 -14.63 -22.79 -0.39
N SER A 71 -13.74 -22.63 -1.36
CA SER A 71 -13.81 -23.22 -2.71
C SER A 71 -12.58 -24.10 -2.95
N PHE A 72 -12.44 -24.69 -4.14
CA PHE A 72 -11.34 -25.61 -4.46
C PHE A 72 -9.94 -25.00 -4.29
N ASN A 73 -9.77 -23.71 -4.59
CA ASN A 73 -8.50 -22.98 -4.42
C ASN A 73 -8.75 -21.50 -4.07
N GLY A 74 -9.60 -21.25 -3.07
CA GLY A 74 -9.92 -19.90 -2.61
C GLY A 74 -11.25 -19.85 -1.88
N GLU A 75 -11.98 -18.76 -2.05
CA GLU A 75 -13.20 -18.48 -1.30
C GLU A 75 -14.30 -17.90 -2.19
N ARG A 76 -15.54 -18.14 -1.79
CA ARG A 76 -16.73 -17.57 -2.40
C ARG A 76 -17.54 -16.78 -1.38
N TYR A 77 -17.92 -15.57 -1.76
CA TYR A 77 -18.89 -14.74 -1.04
C TYR A 77 -20.19 -14.73 -1.87
N ALA A 78 -21.31 -15.11 -1.25
CA ALA A 78 -22.61 -15.20 -1.91
C ALA A 78 -23.60 -14.22 -1.27
N GLY A 79 -23.58 -12.97 -1.75
CA GLY A 79 -24.56 -11.94 -1.42
C GLY A 79 -25.85 -12.09 -2.24
N LYS A 80 -26.74 -11.11 -2.12
CA LYS A 80 -28.04 -11.09 -2.82
C LYS A 80 -27.90 -10.64 -4.27
N ARG A 81 -27.19 -9.53 -4.48
CA ARG A 81 -26.91 -8.96 -5.80
C ARG A 81 -25.45 -9.12 -6.22
N LEU A 82 -24.60 -9.50 -5.28
CA LEU A 82 -23.16 -9.59 -5.47
C LEU A 82 -22.65 -10.98 -5.07
N ALA A 83 -22.04 -11.69 -6.02
CA ALA A 83 -21.23 -12.87 -5.74
C ALA A 83 -19.77 -12.58 -6.10
N VAL A 84 -18.85 -13.01 -5.23
CA VAL A 84 -17.41 -12.85 -5.44
C VAL A 84 -16.74 -14.20 -5.31
N ASP A 85 -16.00 -14.60 -6.34
CA ASP A 85 -15.16 -15.78 -6.35
C ASP A 85 -13.70 -15.35 -6.37
N ILE A 86 -12.99 -15.62 -5.28
CA ILE A 86 -11.56 -15.42 -5.14
C ILE A 86 -10.87 -16.74 -5.45
N THR A 87 -9.91 -16.72 -6.35
CA THR A 87 -9.04 -17.87 -6.65
C THR A 87 -7.59 -17.48 -6.40
N HIS A 88 -6.88 -18.25 -5.58
CA HIS A 88 -5.47 -18.04 -5.25
C HIS A 88 -4.55 -18.43 -6.41
N VAL A 89 -4.58 -17.60 -7.45
CA VAL A 89 -3.78 -17.69 -8.67
C VAL A 89 -3.33 -16.28 -9.01
N GLU A 90 -2.02 -16.11 -9.21
CA GLU A 90 -1.44 -14.81 -9.50
C GLU A 90 -2.11 -14.14 -10.71
N CYS A 91 -2.37 -12.84 -10.58
CA CYS A 91 -3.08 -12.04 -11.57
C CYS A 91 -2.26 -10.79 -11.89
N SER A 92 -2.07 -10.51 -13.18
CA SER A 92 -1.54 -9.21 -13.64
C SER A 92 -2.70 -8.32 -14.06
N ASP A 93 -2.69 -7.04 -13.66
CA ASP A 93 -3.72 -6.08 -14.07
C ASP A 93 -3.62 -5.65 -15.54
N GLY A 94 -2.56 -6.08 -16.25
CA GLY A 94 -2.35 -5.85 -17.69
C GLY A 94 -2.11 -4.39 -18.10
N MET A 95 -2.30 -3.44 -17.18
CA MET A 95 -2.15 -2.00 -17.41
C MET A 95 -0.90 -1.46 -16.74
N SER A 96 -0.59 -1.93 -15.53
CA SER A 96 0.53 -1.47 -14.70
C SER A 96 1.61 -2.54 -14.49
N ASP A 97 1.40 -3.71 -15.11
CA ASP A 97 2.03 -4.99 -14.79
C ASP A 97 2.12 -5.23 -13.27
N ARG A 98 1.10 -4.78 -12.51
CA ARG A 98 0.99 -5.11 -11.08
C ARG A 98 0.51 -6.52 -10.98
N ARG A 99 1.26 -7.30 -10.22
CA ARG A 99 0.93 -8.67 -9.88
C ARG A 99 0.26 -8.69 -8.52
N TYR A 100 -0.82 -9.43 -8.44
CA TYR A 100 -1.61 -9.64 -7.24
C TYR A 100 -1.69 -11.12 -6.97
N ARG A 101 -1.88 -11.48 -5.69
CA ARG A 101 -1.97 -12.88 -5.25
C ARG A 101 -3.11 -13.64 -5.90
N ASP A 102 -4.24 -12.96 -6.10
CA ASP A 102 -5.49 -13.62 -6.46
C ASP A 102 -6.08 -13.11 -7.77
N THR A 103 -6.74 -14.04 -8.44
CA THR A 103 -7.67 -13.77 -9.54
C THR A 103 -9.07 -13.68 -8.94
N VAL A 104 -9.78 -12.59 -9.21
CA VAL A 104 -11.10 -12.32 -8.64
C VAL A 104 -12.13 -12.25 -9.76
N THR A 105 -13.22 -12.99 -9.59
CA THR A 105 -14.40 -12.91 -10.45
C THR A 105 -15.55 -12.35 -9.64
N VAL A 106 -16.16 -11.27 -10.11
CA VAL A 106 -17.31 -10.64 -9.47
C VAL A 106 -18.52 -10.82 -10.38
N THR A 107 -19.63 -11.30 -9.82
CA THR A 107 -20.94 -11.30 -10.48
C THR A 107 -21.86 -10.33 -9.76
N ALA A 108 -22.15 -9.19 -10.41
CA ALA A 108 -22.99 -8.10 -9.90
C ALA A 108 -24.24 -7.95 -10.78
N ASP A 109 -25.43 -8.14 -10.22
CA ASP A 109 -26.72 -8.07 -10.95
C ASP A 109 -26.71 -8.84 -12.29
N ALA A 110 -26.19 -10.07 -12.26
CA ALA A 110 -26.00 -10.96 -13.41
C ALA A 110 -24.92 -10.57 -14.44
N LYS A 111 -24.19 -9.46 -14.26
CA LYS A 111 -22.97 -9.18 -15.02
C LYS A 111 -21.75 -9.78 -14.32
N THR A 112 -20.90 -10.49 -15.06
CA THR A 112 -19.66 -11.06 -14.53
C THR A 112 -18.45 -10.30 -15.07
N VAL A 113 -17.57 -9.88 -14.17
CA VAL A 113 -16.29 -9.22 -14.49
C VAL A 113 -15.15 -9.96 -13.79
N LYS A 114 -13.96 -9.89 -14.39
CA LYS A 114 -12.74 -10.50 -13.87
C LYS A 114 -11.69 -9.42 -13.58
N GLY A 115 -10.81 -9.69 -12.63
CA GLY A 115 -9.75 -8.78 -12.23
C GLY A 115 -8.82 -9.43 -11.21
N CYS A 116 -8.06 -8.61 -10.53
CA CYS A 116 -7.00 -9.01 -9.61
C CYS A 116 -7.31 -8.56 -8.19
N GLY A 117 -6.86 -9.29 -7.18
CA GLY A 117 -7.09 -8.93 -5.78
C GLY A 117 -6.11 -9.52 -4.79
N GLY A 118 -6.30 -9.12 -3.54
CA GLY A 118 -5.45 -9.51 -2.42
C GLY A 118 -4.13 -8.75 -2.41
N GLY A 119 -3.12 -9.35 -1.78
CA GLY A 119 -1.82 -8.73 -1.63
C GLY A 119 -1.12 -8.50 -2.97
N ILE A 120 -0.60 -7.29 -3.17
CA ILE A 120 0.32 -6.98 -4.28
C ILE A 120 1.59 -7.78 -4.06
N LEU A 121 2.06 -8.44 -5.11
CA LEU A 121 3.26 -9.24 -5.11
C LEU A 121 4.47 -8.38 -5.49
N ALA A 122 5.62 -8.73 -4.92
CA ALA A 122 6.89 -8.14 -5.30
C ALA A 122 7.12 -8.28 -6.82
N PRO A 123 7.80 -7.33 -7.47
CA PRO A 123 8.25 -7.54 -8.83
C PRO A 123 9.26 -8.70 -8.87
N GLU A 124 9.35 -9.39 -10.01
CA GLU A 124 10.31 -10.49 -10.20
C GLU A 124 11.76 -10.02 -10.08
N THR A 125 12.01 -8.80 -10.54
CA THR A 125 13.29 -8.10 -10.47
C THR A 125 13.05 -6.62 -10.19
N LEU A 126 14.07 -5.93 -9.68
CA LEU A 126 14.04 -4.47 -9.61
C LEU A 126 14.13 -3.83 -11.00
N ALA A 127 14.78 -4.49 -11.96
CA ALA A 127 14.98 -3.93 -13.29
C ALA A 127 13.64 -3.58 -13.97
N GLY A 128 13.56 -2.38 -14.56
CA GLY A 128 12.35 -1.84 -15.18
C GLY A 128 11.35 -1.21 -14.20
N THR A 129 11.64 -1.19 -12.90
CA THR A 129 10.71 -0.65 -11.90
C THR A 129 10.99 0.82 -11.56
N ASN A 130 9.92 1.58 -11.31
CA ASN A 130 9.97 2.97 -10.88
C ASN A 130 9.24 3.15 -9.55
N TRP A 131 9.79 4.00 -8.69
CA TRP A 131 9.33 4.18 -7.33
C TRP A 131 9.33 5.66 -6.96
N SER A 132 8.36 6.06 -6.14
CA SER A 132 8.29 7.37 -5.50
C SER A 132 8.48 7.22 -4.01
N PHE A 133 9.28 8.08 -3.39
CA PHE A 133 9.49 8.02 -1.95
C PHE A 133 8.25 8.50 -1.19
N VAL A 134 7.90 7.76 -0.14
CA VAL A 134 6.90 8.11 0.87
C VAL A 134 7.61 8.70 2.09
N SER A 135 8.69 8.05 2.53
CA SER A 135 9.53 8.53 3.63
C SER A 135 11.00 8.12 3.44
N ILE A 136 11.89 8.89 4.05
CA ILE A 136 13.34 8.65 4.08
C ILE A 136 13.84 8.93 5.49
N GLY A 137 14.54 7.98 6.10
CA GLY A 137 15.00 8.08 7.49
C GLY A 137 13.86 8.24 8.50
N GLY A 138 12.68 7.68 8.20
CA GLY A 138 11.47 7.85 9.00
C GLY A 138 10.76 9.21 8.86
N VAL A 139 11.31 10.14 8.07
CA VAL A 139 10.68 11.44 7.81
C VAL A 139 9.91 11.37 6.49
N SER A 140 8.64 11.78 6.51
CA SER A 140 7.83 11.87 5.29
C SER A 140 8.49 12.82 4.30
N VAL A 141 8.58 12.39 3.04
CA VAL A 141 9.09 13.26 1.99
C VAL A 141 8.10 14.40 1.80
N ALA A 142 8.55 15.62 2.07
CA ALA A 142 7.75 16.83 1.98
C ALA A 142 8.41 17.82 1.00
N GLY A 143 7.58 18.46 0.17
CA GLY A 143 7.99 19.54 -0.74
C GLY A 143 7.56 19.32 -2.18
N ASP A 144 7.72 20.38 -2.99
CA ASP A 144 7.27 20.44 -4.38
C ASP A 144 8.10 19.57 -5.35
N ARG A 145 9.20 18.99 -4.88
CA ARG A 145 10.10 18.17 -5.69
C ARG A 145 9.78 16.70 -5.52
N VAL A 146 9.38 16.08 -6.62
CA VAL A 146 9.11 14.63 -6.67
C VAL A 146 10.43 13.87 -6.44
N ALA A 147 10.49 13.15 -5.33
CA ALA A 147 11.59 12.24 -5.04
C ALA A 147 11.27 10.86 -5.65
N THR A 148 12.18 10.37 -6.50
CA THR A 148 12.00 9.14 -7.27
C THR A 148 13.23 8.24 -7.20
N LEU A 149 13.00 6.95 -7.43
CA LEU A 149 14.04 5.95 -7.61
C LEU A 149 13.62 5.02 -8.75
N ALA A 150 14.46 4.93 -9.78
CA ALA A 150 14.27 4.09 -10.95
C ALA A 150 15.40 3.06 -11.01
N PHE A 151 15.03 1.84 -11.37
CA PHE A 151 15.95 0.72 -11.56
C PHE A 151 15.92 0.29 -13.01
N GLU A 152 17.03 0.48 -13.70
CA GLU A 152 17.32 -0.14 -15.01
C GLU A 152 17.98 -1.52 -14.76
N GLU A 153 18.48 -2.19 -15.79
CA GLU A 153 19.07 -3.54 -15.65
C GLU A 153 20.21 -3.60 -14.63
N THR A 154 21.14 -2.63 -14.68
CA THR A 154 22.35 -2.60 -13.83
C THR A 154 22.59 -1.26 -13.18
N LYS A 155 21.69 -0.30 -13.39
CA LYS A 155 21.82 1.09 -12.99
C LYS A 155 20.59 1.54 -12.20
N LEU A 156 20.84 2.22 -11.09
CA LEU A 156 19.81 2.94 -10.35
C LEU A 156 20.00 4.43 -10.58
N SER A 157 18.89 5.17 -10.58
CA SER A 157 18.93 6.63 -10.68
C SER A 157 17.69 7.26 -10.05
N GLY A 158 17.77 8.54 -9.71
CA GLY A 158 16.65 9.19 -9.05
C GLY A 158 16.96 10.57 -8.50
N SER A 159 16.07 11.03 -7.64
CA SER A 159 16.25 12.22 -6.82
C SER A 159 15.69 11.91 -5.43
N ALA A 160 16.46 12.19 -4.39
CA ALA A 160 16.02 12.04 -3.00
C ALA A 160 15.64 13.37 -2.36
N GLY A 161 15.41 14.42 -3.17
CA GLY A 161 14.96 15.73 -2.70
C GLY A 161 15.62 16.88 -3.44
N CYS A 162 16.93 17.09 -3.22
CA CYS A 162 17.66 18.18 -3.85
C CYS A 162 18.35 17.77 -5.14
N ASN A 163 19.31 16.85 -5.05
CA ASN A 163 20.12 16.44 -6.19
C ASN A 163 19.60 15.18 -6.88
N ARG A 164 19.96 15.07 -8.16
CA ARG A 164 19.83 13.83 -8.91
C ARG A 164 21.03 12.94 -8.59
N PHE A 165 20.78 11.65 -8.40
CA PHE A 165 21.81 10.64 -8.22
C PHE A 165 21.70 9.55 -9.28
N SER A 166 22.82 8.86 -9.53
CA SER A 166 22.87 7.66 -10.36
C SER A 166 24.10 6.82 -10.03
N GLY A 167 24.00 5.51 -10.19
CA GLY A 167 25.12 4.60 -10.06
C GLY A 167 24.74 3.18 -10.46
N SER A 168 25.71 2.27 -10.47
CA SER A 168 25.42 0.86 -10.68
C SER A 168 24.78 0.24 -9.43
N TYR A 169 24.10 -0.90 -9.60
CA TYR A 169 23.66 -1.71 -8.48
C TYR A 169 23.67 -3.19 -8.83
N THR A 170 23.65 -4.02 -7.79
CA THR A 170 23.31 -5.43 -7.87
C THR A 170 22.21 -5.75 -6.87
N SER A 171 21.40 -6.77 -7.16
CA SER A 171 20.35 -7.25 -6.25
C SER A 171 20.21 -8.76 -6.38
N ASP A 172 20.03 -9.44 -5.24
CA ASP A 172 19.66 -10.86 -5.18
C ASP A 172 18.16 -11.08 -4.93
N GLY A 173 17.36 -10.01 -5.01
CA GLY A 173 15.92 -9.99 -4.72
C GLY A 173 15.59 -9.68 -3.26
N THR A 174 16.53 -9.87 -2.33
CA THR A 174 16.36 -9.57 -0.89
C THR A 174 17.32 -8.50 -0.39
N THR A 175 18.47 -8.35 -1.03
CA THR A 175 19.51 -7.41 -0.69
C THR A 175 19.97 -6.68 -1.95
N LEU A 176 19.96 -5.35 -1.89
CA LEU A 176 20.54 -4.47 -2.89
C LEU A 176 21.91 -3.97 -2.43
N ARG A 177 22.85 -3.86 -3.38
CA ARG A 177 24.15 -3.20 -3.17
C ARG A 177 24.33 -2.16 -4.25
N ALA A 178 24.42 -0.89 -3.86
CA ALA A 178 24.80 0.16 -4.77
C ALA A 178 26.32 0.12 -5.00
N GLY A 179 26.73 0.37 -6.24
CA GLY A 179 28.11 0.74 -6.56
C GLY A 179 28.37 2.20 -6.23
N PRO A 180 29.50 2.77 -6.70
CA PRO A 180 29.78 4.20 -6.54
C PRO A 180 28.63 5.05 -7.12
N LEU A 181 28.07 5.92 -6.27
CA LEU A 181 27.01 6.84 -6.65
C LEU A 181 27.60 8.20 -7.04
N MET A 182 27.12 8.74 -8.16
CA MET A 182 27.33 10.13 -8.55
C MET A 182 26.08 10.93 -8.21
N ALA A 183 26.26 12.12 -7.65
CA ALA A 183 25.19 13.07 -7.41
C ALA A 183 25.55 14.46 -7.96
N THR A 184 24.54 15.21 -8.39
CA THR A 184 24.73 16.64 -8.71
C THR A 184 25.03 17.44 -7.45
N LYS A 185 25.46 18.70 -7.59
CA LYS A 185 25.78 19.60 -6.46
C LYS A 185 24.98 20.91 -6.51
N MET A 186 23.66 20.80 -6.53
CA MET A 186 22.74 21.90 -6.33
C MET A 186 22.60 22.20 -4.83
N ALA A 187 22.42 23.46 -4.49
CA ALA A 187 22.05 23.88 -3.15
C ALA A 187 20.52 24.07 -3.09
N CYS A 188 19.85 23.31 -2.24
CA CYS A 188 18.42 23.47 -1.99
C CYS A 188 18.17 23.95 -0.55
N PRO A 189 17.16 24.80 -0.32
CA PRO A 189 16.77 25.20 1.02
C PRO A 189 16.08 24.04 1.77
N GLY A 190 16.03 24.16 3.10
CA GLY A 190 15.22 23.31 3.96
C GLY A 190 15.68 21.84 4.08
N ALA A 191 14.73 20.94 4.34
CA ALA A 191 15.00 19.54 4.66
C ALA A 191 15.52 18.69 3.48
N ALA A 192 15.46 19.21 2.24
CA ALA A 192 15.77 18.45 1.03
C ALA A 192 17.22 17.93 0.99
N MET A 193 18.18 18.71 1.50
CA MET A 193 19.60 18.30 1.57
C MET A 193 19.81 17.19 2.60
N THR A 194 19.20 17.30 3.77
CA THR A 194 19.29 16.28 4.83
C THR A 194 18.64 14.98 4.39
N GLN A 195 17.51 15.07 3.70
CA GLN A 195 16.81 13.92 3.13
C GLN A 195 17.70 13.19 2.11
N GLU A 196 18.32 13.93 1.20
CA GLU A 196 19.24 13.37 0.22
C GLU A 196 20.44 12.69 0.89
N SER A 197 21.11 13.37 1.83
CA SER A 197 22.28 12.80 2.51
C SER A 197 21.92 11.53 3.29
N SER A 198 20.74 11.48 3.91
CA SER A 198 20.26 10.30 4.63
C SER A 198 20.03 9.13 3.68
N PHE A 199 19.43 9.38 2.52
CA PHE A 199 19.22 8.33 1.54
C PHE A 199 20.54 7.80 0.92
N LEU A 200 21.48 8.70 0.60
CA LEU A 200 22.78 8.29 0.08
C LEU A 200 23.59 7.50 1.12
N ALA A 201 23.49 7.85 2.40
CA ALA A 201 24.09 7.09 3.49
C ALA A 201 23.46 5.69 3.61
N LEU A 202 22.14 5.57 3.50
CA LEU A 202 21.42 4.30 3.47
C LEU A 202 21.95 3.37 2.35
N LEU A 203 22.21 3.92 1.15
CA LEU A 203 22.75 3.16 0.02
C LEU A 203 24.26 2.85 0.11
N ALA A 204 25.00 3.39 1.08
CA ALA A 204 26.45 3.20 1.19
C ALA A 204 26.84 1.77 1.57
N GLY A 205 25.92 1.00 2.14
CA GLY A 205 26.10 -0.40 2.50
C GLY A 205 25.09 -1.33 1.82
N PRO A 206 25.07 -2.62 2.20
CA PRO A 206 24.01 -3.54 1.81
C PRO A 206 22.66 -3.06 2.33
N VAL A 207 21.65 -3.06 1.47
CA VAL A 207 20.29 -2.61 1.78
C VAL A 207 19.34 -3.78 1.69
N ARG A 208 18.64 -4.08 2.79
CA ARG A 208 17.58 -5.08 2.79
C ARG A 208 16.37 -4.54 2.05
N LEU A 209 15.77 -5.38 1.20
CA LEU A 209 14.55 -5.13 0.47
C LEU A 209 13.40 -5.89 1.13
N GLU A 210 12.32 -5.19 1.43
CA GLU A 210 11.06 -5.80 1.84
C GLU A 210 9.93 -5.27 0.97
N PHE A 211 9.05 -6.17 0.54
CA PHE A 211 7.88 -5.86 -0.27
C PHE A 211 6.61 -6.28 0.48
N PRO A 212 6.06 -5.41 1.35
CA PRO A 212 4.78 -5.67 1.97
C PRO A 212 3.67 -5.81 0.92
N SER A 213 2.59 -6.50 1.30
CA SER A 213 1.47 -6.81 0.41
C SER A 213 0.63 -5.59 -0.02
N ASP A 214 0.93 -4.40 0.50
CA ASP A 214 0.29 -3.14 0.13
C ASP A 214 0.94 -2.47 -1.10
N GLY A 215 1.96 -3.12 -1.70
CA GLY A 215 2.66 -2.62 -2.89
C GLY A 215 3.74 -1.59 -2.60
N THR A 216 4.13 -1.44 -1.33
CA THR A 216 5.31 -0.65 -0.96
C THR A 216 6.60 -1.44 -1.12
N LEU A 217 7.70 -0.70 -1.25
CA LEU A 217 9.06 -1.18 -1.11
C LEU A 217 9.68 -0.50 0.10
N ILE A 218 10.17 -1.29 1.04
CA ILE A 218 10.93 -0.80 2.19
C ILE A 218 12.40 -1.15 1.97
N LEU A 219 13.23 -0.13 2.01
CA LEU A 219 14.69 -0.23 1.98
C LEU A 219 15.21 -0.02 3.39
N THR A 220 16.03 -0.94 3.90
CA THR A 220 16.62 -0.82 5.24
C THR A 220 18.14 -0.96 5.16
N GLY A 221 18.84 0.10 5.56
CA GLY A 221 20.30 0.13 5.64
C GLY A 221 20.84 -0.62 6.85
N THR A 222 22.16 -0.80 6.91
CA THR A 222 22.84 -1.53 7.99
C THR A 222 22.78 -0.83 9.36
N ASP A 223 22.55 0.48 9.37
CA ASP A 223 22.38 1.29 10.58
C ASP A 223 20.93 1.30 11.09
N GLY A 224 20.03 0.58 10.41
CA GLY A 224 18.60 0.53 10.73
C GLY A 224 17.79 1.69 10.16
N GLN A 225 18.41 2.65 9.46
CA GLN A 225 17.67 3.67 8.73
C GLN A 225 16.88 3.02 7.60
N SER A 226 15.67 3.54 7.34
CA SER A 226 14.80 3.02 6.31
C SER A 226 14.23 4.09 5.39
N ALA A 227 13.90 3.69 4.17
CA ALA A 227 13.11 4.46 3.23
C ALA A 227 11.91 3.63 2.78
N VAL A 228 10.73 4.24 2.74
CA VAL A 228 9.50 3.60 2.25
C VAL A 228 9.17 4.24 0.90
N LEU A 229 8.90 3.41 -0.09
CA LEU A 229 8.57 3.82 -1.44
C LEU A 229 7.27 3.16 -1.91
N LYS A 230 6.56 3.84 -2.81
CA LYS A 230 5.41 3.29 -3.54
C LYS A 230 5.74 3.17 -5.01
N ARG A 231 5.24 2.12 -5.66
CA ARG A 231 5.47 1.94 -7.09
C ARG A 231 4.85 3.09 -7.90
N ALA A 232 5.65 3.70 -8.75
CA ALA A 232 5.20 4.71 -9.72
C ALA A 232 4.92 3.99 -11.04
N ILE A 233 3.68 4.12 -11.51
CA ILE A 233 3.19 3.56 -12.78
C ILE A 233 2.74 4.73 -13.62
#